data_AF-A0A9D1PZD8-F1
#
_entry.id   AF-A0A9D1PZD8-F1
#
_cell.length_a   1.000
_cell.length_b   1.000
_cell.length_c   1.000
_cell.angle_alpha   90.00
_cell.angle_beta   90.00
_cell.angle_gamma   90.00
#
_symmetry.space_group_name_H-M   'P 1'
#
loop_
_entity.id
_entity.type
_entity.pdbx_description
1 polymer ?
#
loop_
_entity_poly.entity_id
_entity_poly.type
_entity_poly.pdbx_seq_one_letter_code
_entity_poly.pdbx_strand_id
1 'polypeptide(L)' 'MSKLQPYGRKRADVKRDIQRVLDAKGMNLVDVAKVAGVSRQTVSATLNGFRHSPRVLGALRSIGVPENLLFDPRWAENKL' A
#
# COMPACT_ATOMS: atom_id res chain seq x y z
N MET A 1 3.24 -21.74 -2.52
CA MET A 1 3.33 -20.29 -2.17
C MET A 1 2.37 -19.52 -3.06
N SER A 2 1.58 -18.58 -2.51
CA SER A 2 0.68 -17.74 -3.32
C SER A 2 1.48 -16.91 -4.32
N LYS A 3 1.00 -16.79 -5.57
CA LYS A 3 1.59 -15.91 -6.61
C LYS A 3 1.69 -14.45 -6.16
N LEU A 4 0.88 -14.06 -5.16
CA LEU A 4 0.81 -12.69 -4.65
C LEU A 4 1.80 -12.38 -3.52
N GLN A 5 2.35 -13.40 -2.86
CA GLN A 5 3.25 -13.22 -1.72
C GLN A 5 4.46 -12.29 -1.99
N PRO A 6 5.14 -12.38 -3.15
CA PRO A 6 6.29 -11.52 -3.44
C PRO A 6 5.95 -10.02 -3.40
N TYR A 7 4.74 -9.63 -3.82
CA TYR A 7 4.30 -8.24 -3.79
C TYR A 7 4.12 -7.72 -2.36
N GLY A 8 3.57 -8.58 -1.48
CA GLY A 8 3.33 -8.23 -0.09
C GLY A 8 4.64 -8.02 0.65
N ARG A 9 5.60 -8.93 0.43
CA ARG A 9 6.95 -8.85 1.00
C ARG A 9 7.68 -7.58 0.56
N LYS A 10 7.75 -7.32 -0.75
CA LYS A 10 8.41 -6.11 -1.28
C LYS A 10 7.81 -4.82 -0.72
N ARG A 11 6.48 -4.76 -0.58
CA ARG A 11 5.81 -3.59 0.05
C ARG A 11 6.16 -3.45 1.53
N ALA A 12 6.27 -4.56 2.27
CA ALA A 12 6.70 -4.53 3.65
C ALA A 12 8.14 -4.02 3.78
N ASP A 13 9.03 -4.44 2.87
CA ASP A 13 10.44 -4.01 2.85
C ASP A 13 10.58 -2.49 2.65
N VAL A 14 9.76 -1.88 1.77
CA VAL A 14 9.77 -0.42 1.51
C VAL A 14 8.78 0.38 2.37
N LYS A 15 8.12 -0.24 3.36
CA LYS A 15 7.06 0.41 4.16
C LYS A 15 7.50 1.74 4.76
N ARG A 16 8.76 1.82 5.21
CA ARG A 16 9.35 3.04 5.78
C ARG A 16 9.40 4.20 4.77
N ASP A 17 9.58 3.90 3.49
CA ASP A 17 9.57 4.91 2.42
C ASP A 17 8.15 5.39 2.14
N ILE A 18 7.17 4.48 2.13
CA ILE A 18 5.74 4.86 2.06
C ILE A 18 5.37 5.78 3.23
N GLN A 19 5.80 5.43 4.45
CA GLN A 19 5.56 6.26 5.63
C GLN A 19 6.17 7.65 5.48
N ARG A 20 7.42 7.75 5.01
CA ARG A 20 8.08 9.05 4.77
C ARG A 20 7.31 9.92 3.77
N VAL A 21 6.73 9.34 2.72
CA VAL A 21 5.89 10.07 1.76
C VAL A 21 4.60 10.59 2.41
N LEU A 22 3.97 9.80 3.29
CA LEU A 22 2.79 10.23 4.03
C LEU A 22 3.15 11.32 5.06
N ASP A 23 4.23 11.16 5.80
CA ASP A 23 4.70 12.11 6.79
C ASP A 23 5.02 13.47 6.15
N ALA A 24 5.66 13.48 4.98
CA ALA A 24 5.92 14.69 4.20
C ALA A 24 4.65 15.43 3.74
N LYS A 25 3.50 14.74 3.76
CA LYS A 25 2.17 15.29 3.46
C LYS A 25 1.34 15.57 4.73
N GLY A 26 1.92 15.39 5.92
CA GLY A 26 1.22 15.53 7.19
C GLY A 26 0.14 14.47 7.42
N MET A 27 0.23 13.31 6.75
CA MET A 27 -0.77 12.24 6.82
C MET A 27 -0.26 11.04 7.60
N ASN A 28 -1.17 10.37 8.31
CA ASN A 28 -0.88 9.11 8.98
C ASN A 28 -1.76 7.97 8.45
N LEU A 29 -1.60 6.75 9.02
CA LEU A 29 -2.35 5.57 8.56
C LEU A 29 -3.86 5.64 8.84
N VAL A 30 -4.32 6.46 9.80
CA VAL A 30 -5.75 6.72 10.04
C VAL A 30 -6.31 7.54 8.90
N ASP A 31 -5.59 8.53 8.39
CA ASP A 31 -6.05 9.34 7.26
C ASP A 31 -6.12 8.51 5.99
N VAL A 32 -5.14 7.64 5.75
CA VAL A 32 -5.20 6.64 4.66
C VAL A 32 -6.44 5.75 4.81
N ALA A 33 -6.75 5.31 6.03
CA ALA A 33 -7.91 4.47 6.31
C ALA A 33 -9.23 5.20 5.99
N LYS A 34 -9.33 6.49 6.34
CA LYS A 34 -10.47 7.35 5.99
C LYS A 34 -10.63 7.49 4.48
N VAL A 35 -9.56 7.81 3.76
CA VAL A 35 -9.57 7.94 2.29
C VAL A 35 -9.96 6.62 1.61
N ALA A 36 -9.43 5.50 2.10
CA ALA A 36 -9.76 4.17 1.58
C ALA A 36 -11.16 3.68 2.00
N GLY A 37 -11.79 4.28 3.01
CA GLY A 37 -13.02 3.81 3.64
C GLY A 37 -12.90 2.41 4.27
N VAL A 38 -11.77 2.13 4.93
CA VAL A 38 -11.49 0.86 5.62
C VAL A 38 -10.94 1.11 7.03
N SER A 39 -10.69 0.03 7.80
CA SER A 39 -10.07 0.16 9.11
C SER A 39 -8.56 0.43 9.04
N ARG A 40 -8.00 1.09 10.06
CA ARG A 40 -6.54 1.25 10.22
C ARG A 40 -5.80 -0.09 10.24
N GLN A 41 -6.41 -1.14 10.81
CA GLN A 41 -5.88 -2.49 10.80
C GLN A 41 -5.75 -3.04 9.37
N THR A 42 -6.72 -2.75 8.50
CA THR A 42 -6.65 -3.14 7.07
C THR A 42 -5.50 -2.44 6.35
N VAL A 43 -5.27 -1.15 6.65
CA VAL A 43 -4.11 -0.42 6.14
C VAL A 43 -2.81 -1.06 6.63
N SER A 44 -2.68 -1.29 7.93
CA SER A 44 -1.50 -1.92 8.53
C SER A 44 -1.23 -3.31 7.94
N ALA A 45 -2.25 -4.16 7.82
CA ALA A 45 -2.12 -5.49 7.24
C ALA A 45 -1.68 -5.44 5.77
N THR A 46 -2.14 -4.43 5.03
CA THR A 46 -1.72 -4.23 3.63
C THR A 46 -0.24 -3.82 3.57
N LEU A 47 0.18 -2.83 4.36
CA LEU A 47 1.55 -2.33 4.38
C LEU A 47 2.57 -3.36 4.89
N ASN A 48 2.19 -4.20 5.85
CA ASN A 48 3.05 -5.29 6.34
C ASN A 48 2.98 -6.56 5.46
N GLY A 49 2.35 -6.49 4.29
CA GLY A 49 2.33 -7.58 3.32
C GLY A 49 1.41 -8.75 3.63
N PHE A 50 0.64 -8.71 4.72
CA PHE A 50 -0.31 -9.76 5.09
C PHE A 50 -1.55 -9.80 4.18
N ARG A 51 -1.86 -8.69 3.50
CA ARG A 51 -3.02 -8.55 2.59
C ARG A 51 -2.70 -7.64 1.41
N HIS A 52 -3.53 -7.74 0.36
CA HIS A 52 -3.49 -6.88 -0.82
C HIS A 52 -4.83 -6.15 -0.99
N SER A 53 -5.08 -5.11 -0.19
CA SER A 53 -6.33 -4.36 -0.32
C SER A 53 -6.27 -3.39 -1.52
N PRO A 54 -7.11 -3.57 -2.55
CA PRO A 54 -7.15 -2.65 -3.70
C PRO A 54 -7.55 -1.22 -3.30
N ARG A 55 -8.39 -1.09 -2.26
CA ARG A 55 -8.84 0.19 -1.70
C ARG A 55 -7.69 0.95 -1.03
N VAL A 56 -6.88 0.25 -0.21
CA VAL A 56 -5.70 0.87 0.43
C VAL A 56 -4.67 1.29 -0.62
N LEU A 57 -4.36 0.42 -1.58
CA LEU A 57 -3.39 0.76 -2.63
C LEU A 57 -3.89 1.90 -3.53
N GLY A 58 -5.19 1.94 -3.84
CA GLY A 58 -5.81 3.06 -4.55
C GLY A 58 -5.75 4.38 -3.76
N ALA A 59 -5.99 4.33 -2.45
CA ALA A 59 -5.88 5.51 -1.59
C ALA A 59 -4.44 6.04 -1.48
N LEU A 60 -3.45 5.14 -1.31
CA LEU A 60 -2.04 5.53 -1.29
C LEU A 60 -1.63 6.19 -2.62
N ARG A 61 -2.07 5.62 -3.75
CA ARG A 61 -1.89 6.20 -5.08
C ARG A 61 -2.51 7.59 -5.20
N SER A 62 -3.76 7.77 -4.78
CA SER A 62 -4.45 9.08 -4.86
C SER A 62 -3.83 10.13 -3.94
N ILE A 63 -3.22 9.71 -2.82
CA ILE A 63 -2.45 10.59 -1.92
C ILE A 63 -1.11 11.00 -2.56
N GLY A 64 -0.63 10.26 -3.56
CA GLY A 64 0.61 10.52 -4.28
C GLY A 64 1.80 9.68 -3.81
N VAL A 65 1.55 8.50 -3.24
CA VAL A 65 2.61 7.50 -3.03
C VAL A 65 3.04 6.94 -4.39
N PRO A 66 4.35 6.98 -4.74
CA PRO A 66 4.85 6.48 -6.02
C PRO A 66 4.51 5.01 -6.31
N GLU A 67 4.15 4.69 -7.56
CA GLU A 67 3.74 3.33 -7.99
C GLU A 67 4.78 2.25 -7.68
N ASN A 68 6.07 2.57 -7.83
CA ASN A 68 7.17 1.65 -7.56
C ASN A 68 7.27 1.23 -6.08
N LEU A 69 6.62 1.95 -5.16
CA LEU A 69 6.53 1.58 -3.74
C LEU A 69 5.28 0.76 -3.41
N LEU A 70 4.23 0.80 -4.25
CA LEU A 70 2.94 0.18 -3.94
C LEU A 70 2.97 -1.34 -4.09
N PHE A 71 3.78 -1.84 -5.03
CA PHE A 71 3.81 -3.26 -5.41
C PHE A 71 2.37 -3.81 -5.56
N ASP A 72 1.56 -3.10 -6.34
CA ASP A 72 0.16 -3.45 -6.59
C ASP A 72 0.10 -4.64 -7.55
N PRO A 73 -0.38 -5.82 -7.11
CA PRO A 73 -0.38 -7.01 -7.95
C PRO A 73 -1.26 -6.84 -9.20
N ARG A 74 -2.27 -5.95 -9.17
CA ARG A 74 -3.15 -5.66 -10.32
C ARG A 74 -2.40 -5.06 -11.51
N TRP A 75 -1.23 -4.48 -11.29
CA TRP A 75 -0.45 -3.76 -12.31
C TRP A 75 0.75 -4.56 -12.80
N ALA A 76 1.09 -5.66 -12.12
CA ALA A 76 2.14 -6.55 -12.56
C ALA A 76 1.63 -7.61 -13.54
N GLU A 77 0.33 -7.93 -13.51
CA GLU A 77 -0.33 -8.75 -14.54
C GLU A 77 -0.48 -8.00 -15.88
N ASN A 78 -0.33 -6.67 -15.89
CA ASN A 78 -0.44 -5.81 -17.09
C ASN A 78 0.92 -5.48 -17.75
N LYS A 79 2.01 -6.17 -17.39
CA LYS A 79 3.34 -6.06 -18.05
C LYS A 79 3.60 -7.21 -19.04
N LEU A 80 2.60 -7.57 -19.84
CA LEU A 80 2.75 -8.40 -21.04
C LEU A 80 2.77 -7.50 -22.28
#